data_AF-A0A6B0H8W7-F1
#
_entry.id   AF-A0A6B0H8W7-F1
#
_cell.length_a   1.000
_cell.length_b   1.000
_cell.length_c   1.000
_cell.angle_alpha   90.00
_cell.angle_beta   90.00
_cell.angle_gamma   90.00
#
_symmetry.space_group_name_H-M   'P 1'
#
loop_
_entity.id
_entity.type
_entity.pdbx_description
1 polymer ?
#
loop_
_entity_poly.entity_id
_entity_poly.type
_entity_poly.pdbx_seq_one_letter_code
_entity_poly.pdbx_strand_id
1 'polypeptide(L)'
;MNAGSHSVESVTLARLSSGVELTTTIHTYRGATDGPTVYVQAAQHGREVNGTETLRRFHDRLPLESLSGTVVAVPVANPLTFDRVTYTTPEPFDSVNPNMNRVWPGDDDGTLHERMAARLWEFAVDADAIVDLHTGSPNMYPHVVFRQGDERSRQLAAAFGTDLLLSEPANDDASEEWYKRGFDGKLRVAAADEGIPSITPELAHNKQIVEDAVESGVEGLLNVLRSLEMLPGTATKRDQTIARNHLGKLSSDESGLFRPEPSLTVGTAVDEGNRVGTVYDPTTYEPLHDAVVDRSGILYALTQEATVTAGDQLASVAVIREDPTSRGR
;
A
#
# COMPACT_ATOMS: atom_id res chain seq x y z
N MET A 1 0.66 -38.76 -3.98
CA MET A 1 0.79 -37.34 -4.36
C MET A 1 0.44 -36.56 -3.11
N ASN A 2 1.42 -35.90 -2.47
CA ASN A 2 1.09 -35.05 -1.33
C ASN A 2 0.25 -33.90 -1.86
N ALA A 3 -0.97 -33.74 -1.35
CA ALA A 3 -1.78 -32.57 -1.64
C ALA A 3 -1.16 -31.36 -0.93
N GLY A 4 -1.31 -30.16 -1.51
CA GLY A 4 -1.02 -28.94 -0.77
C GLY A 4 -1.85 -28.86 0.51
N SER A 5 -1.38 -28.09 1.48
CA SER A 5 -2.01 -27.97 2.80
C SER A 5 -2.27 -26.51 3.16
N HIS A 6 -3.33 -26.27 3.92
CA HIS A 6 -3.66 -24.98 4.51
C HIS A 6 -3.75 -25.15 6.02
N SER A 7 -3.00 -24.34 6.75
CA SER A 7 -3.08 -24.24 8.20
C SER A 7 -3.38 -22.80 8.63
N VAL A 8 -3.99 -22.68 9.79
CA VAL A 8 -4.37 -21.42 10.40
C VAL A 8 -3.83 -21.41 11.83
N GLU A 9 -3.10 -20.36 12.17
CA GLU A 9 -2.55 -20.15 13.50
C GLU A 9 -3.02 -18.79 14.05
N SER A 10 -3.43 -18.76 15.32
CA SER A 10 -3.66 -17.51 16.05
C SER A 10 -2.37 -17.12 16.76
N VAL A 11 -1.84 -15.93 16.45
CA VAL A 11 -0.58 -15.42 16.98
C VAL A 11 -0.85 -14.22 17.86
N THR A 12 -0.29 -14.24 19.07
CA THR A 12 -0.29 -13.06 19.96
C THR A 12 0.79 -12.09 19.49
N LEU A 13 0.37 -10.89 19.09
CA LEU A 13 1.25 -9.81 18.66
C LEU A 13 1.78 -9.00 19.85
N ALA A 14 0.91 -8.75 20.83
CA ALA A 14 1.26 -8.04 22.07
C ALA A 14 0.18 -8.26 23.15
N ARG A 15 0.37 -7.68 24.33
CA ARG A 15 -0.63 -7.64 25.41
C ARG A 15 -0.91 -6.21 25.85
N LEU A 16 -2.18 -5.90 26.10
CA LEU A 16 -2.61 -4.66 26.75
C LEU A 16 -2.39 -4.71 28.26
N SER A 17 -2.43 -3.54 28.92
CA SER A 17 -2.20 -3.40 30.36
C SER A 17 -3.19 -4.18 31.24
N SER A 18 -4.38 -4.47 30.74
CA SER A 18 -5.38 -5.32 31.39
C SER A 18 -5.09 -6.82 31.30
N GLY A 19 -4.05 -7.23 30.56
CA GLY A 19 -3.70 -8.62 30.28
C GLY A 19 -4.36 -9.20 29.02
N VAL A 20 -5.22 -8.43 28.35
CA VAL A 20 -5.86 -8.84 27.08
C VAL A 20 -4.79 -9.01 25.99
N GLU A 21 -4.80 -10.16 25.32
CA GLU A 21 -3.94 -10.44 24.18
C GLU A 21 -4.47 -9.74 22.93
N LEU A 22 -3.56 -9.09 22.20
CA LEU A 22 -3.80 -8.62 20.85
C LEU A 22 -3.35 -9.73 19.91
N THR A 23 -4.29 -10.37 19.24
CA THR A 23 -4.01 -11.52 18.37
C THR A 23 -4.35 -11.21 16.92
N THR A 24 -3.61 -11.82 16.00
CA THR A 24 -4.01 -11.93 14.59
C THR A 24 -3.96 -13.38 14.14
N THR A 25 -4.43 -13.64 12.92
CA THR A 25 -4.43 -14.95 12.31
C THR A 25 -3.40 -15.00 11.19
N ILE A 26 -2.55 -16.02 11.20
CA ILE A 26 -1.63 -16.34 10.11
C ILE A 26 -2.19 -17.53 9.34
N HIS A 27 -2.44 -17.34 8.05
CA HIS A 27 -2.81 -18.41 7.13
C HIS A 27 -1.55 -18.87 6.38
N THR A 28 -1.23 -20.16 6.47
CA THR A 28 -0.10 -20.74 5.73
C THR A 28 -0.63 -21.73 4.70
N TYR A 29 -0.33 -21.46 3.43
CA TYR A 29 -0.62 -22.34 2.30
C TYR A 29 0.69 -22.95 1.82
N ARG A 30 0.86 -24.27 1.97
CA ARG A 30 2.03 -25.00 1.46
C ARG A 30 1.65 -25.82 0.24
N GLY A 31 2.39 -25.60 -0.83
CA GLY A 31 2.33 -26.41 -2.03
C GLY A 31 2.81 -27.84 -1.83
N ALA A 32 2.57 -28.68 -2.83
CA ALA A 32 3.05 -30.07 -2.83
C ALA A 32 4.55 -30.19 -3.18
N THR A 33 5.10 -29.15 -3.81
CA THR A 33 6.46 -29.07 -4.32
C THR A 33 7.17 -27.91 -3.64
N ASP A 34 8.48 -28.07 -3.40
CA ASP A 34 9.31 -26.98 -2.90
C ASP A 34 9.34 -25.81 -3.89
N GLY A 35 9.52 -24.61 -3.37
CA GLY A 35 9.51 -23.37 -4.15
C GLY A 35 9.58 -22.14 -3.23
N PRO A 36 9.44 -20.93 -3.81
CA PRO A 36 9.57 -19.68 -3.06
C PRO A 36 8.55 -19.53 -1.92
N THR A 37 8.86 -18.67 -0.96
CA THR A 37 7.93 -18.20 0.07
C THR A 37 7.49 -16.78 -0.23
N VAL A 38 6.18 -16.55 -0.28
CA VAL A 38 5.59 -15.21 -0.43
C VAL A 38 4.85 -14.84 0.84
N TYR A 39 5.25 -13.74 1.46
CA TYR A 39 4.52 -13.14 2.56
C TYR A 39 3.56 -12.07 2.04
N VAL A 40 2.30 -12.13 2.46
CA VAL A 40 1.27 -11.16 2.08
C VAL A 40 0.55 -10.68 3.34
N GLN A 41 0.40 -9.37 3.51
CA GLN A 41 -0.43 -8.84 4.60
C GLN A 41 -1.41 -7.78 4.10
N ALA A 42 -2.43 -7.52 4.92
CA ALA A 42 -3.38 -6.43 4.74
C ALA A 42 -3.75 -5.79 6.08
N ALA A 43 -4.41 -4.63 6.01
CA ALA A 43 -5.00 -3.94 7.16
C ALA A 43 -4.00 -3.70 8.31
N GLN A 44 -2.78 -3.25 7.97
CA GLN A 44 -1.92 -2.58 8.94
C GLN A 44 -2.46 -1.21 9.34
N HIS A 45 -3.28 -0.61 8.46
CA HIS A 45 -4.19 0.47 8.78
C HIS A 45 -5.63 -0.04 8.67
N GLY A 46 -6.40 0.09 9.74
CA GLY A 46 -7.68 -0.59 9.89
C GLY A 46 -8.84 -0.11 9.04
N ARG A 47 -8.73 1.10 8.48
CA ARG A 47 -9.70 1.58 7.48
C ARG A 47 -9.47 0.99 6.08
N GLU A 48 -8.37 0.29 5.85
CA GLU A 48 -7.96 -0.20 4.53
C GLU A 48 -8.45 -1.62 4.26
N VAL A 49 -9.75 -1.73 3.99
CA VAL A 49 -10.47 -3.01 4.01
C VAL A 49 -10.36 -3.85 2.73
N ASN A 50 -9.97 -3.27 1.58
CA ASN A 50 -9.92 -4.01 0.31
C ASN A 50 -8.84 -5.11 0.31
N GLY A 51 -7.72 -4.91 1.03
CA GLY A 51 -6.68 -5.94 1.17
C GLY A 51 -7.17 -7.17 1.94
N THR A 52 -7.94 -6.96 3.01
CA THR A 52 -8.54 -8.05 3.79
C THR A 52 -9.54 -8.86 2.95
N GLU A 53 -10.42 -8.19 2.20
CA GLU A 53 -11.36 -8.87 1.29
C GLU A 53 -10.65 -9.56 0.12
N THR A 54 -9.56 -8.96 -0.39
CA THR A 54 -8.69 -9.59 -1.39
C THR A 54 -8.15 -10.91 -0.86
N LEU A 55 -7.60 -10.94 0.36
CA LEU A 55 -7.10 -12.17 0.97
C LEU A 55 -8.21 -13.20 1.23
N ARG A 56 -9.42 -12.76 1.58
CA ARG A 56 -10.58 -13.65 1.73
C ARG A 56 -10.95 -14.33 0.41
N ARG A 57 -11.04 -13.58 -0.71
CA ARG A 57 -11.34 -14.15 -2.04
C ARG A 57 -10.17 -14.95 -2.60
N PHE A 58 -8.94 -14.53 -2.31
CA PHE A 58 -7.73 -15.27 -2.68
C PHE A 58 -7.71 -16.65 -2.01
N HIS A 59 -8.11 -16.76 -0.73
CA HIS A 59 -8.26 -18.06 -0.06
C HIS A 59 -9.16 -19.03 -0.85
N ASP A 60 -10.28 -18.55 -1.38
CA ASP A 60 -11.23 -19.37 -2.14
C ASP A 60 -10.72 -19.74 -3.55
N ARG A 61 -9.80 -18.93 -4.11
CA ARG A 61 -9.37 -19.00 -5.52
C ARG A 61 -7.96 -19.51 -5.73
N LEU A 62 -7.15 -19.64 -4.69
CA LEU A 62 -5.80 -20.19 -4.77
C LEU A 62 -5.88 -21.68 -5.14
N PRO A 63 -5.37 -22.11 -6.31
CA PRO A 63 -5.33 -23.52 -6.69
C PRO A 63 -4.22 -24.24 -5.92
N LEU A 64 -4.48 -24.55 -4.65
CA LEU A 64 -3.51 -25.07 -3.68
C LEU A 64 -2.83 -26.36 -4.15
N GLU A 65 -3.52 -27.20 -4.91
CA GLU A 65 -2.98 -28.42 -5.52
C GLU A 65 -1.90 -28.17 -6.57
N SER A 66 -1.87 -26.96 -7.15
CA SER A 66 -0.90 -26.55 -8.17
C SER A 66 0.19 -25.62 -7.61
N LEU A 67 0.11 -25.29 -6.32
CA LEU A 67 1.07 -24.41 -5.66
C LEU A 67 2.42 -25.11 -5.49
N SER A 68 3.50 -24.41 -5.81
CA SER A 68 4.87 -24.73 -5.41
C SER A 68 5.37 -23.67 -4.42
N GLY A 69 6.05 -24.10 -3.35
CA GLY A 69 6.49 -23.20 -2.28
C GLY A 69 5.41 -22.92 -1.23
N THR A 70 5.48 -21.73 -0.61
CA THR A 70 4.63 -21.35 0.52
C THR A 70 4.05 -19.94 0.35
N VAL A 71 2.78 -19.75 0.68
CA VAL A 71 2.19 -18.42 0.86
C VAL A 71 1.83 -18.25 2.34
N VAL A 72 2.35 -17.21 2.97
CA VAL A 72 2.00 -16.80 4.33
C VAL A 72 1.14 -15.54 4.23
N ALA A 73 -0.11 -15.61 4.66
CA ALA A 73 -1.07 -14.51 4.53
C ALA A 73 -1.59 -14.02 5.89
N VAL A 74 -1.55 -12.71 6.11
CA VAL A 74 -2.02 -12.03 7.32
C VAL A 74 -3.15 -11.05 6.95
N PRO A 75 -4.43 -11.44 7.09
CA PRO A 75 -5.56 -10.63 6.63
C PRO A 75 -5.78 -9.34 7.45
N VAL A 76 -5.37 -9.34 8.71
CA VAL A 76 -5.47 -8.17 9.62
C VAL A 76 -4.18 -8.03 10.40
N ALA A 77 -3.20 -7.31 9.86
CA ALA A 77 -1.92 -7.11 10.51
C ALA A 77 -2.04 -6.27 11.80
N ASN A 78 -2.97 -5.31 11.84
CA ASN A 78 -3.18 -4.44 12.99
C ASN A 78 -4.63 -4.47 13.50
N PRO A 79 -4.97 -5.40 14.42
CA PRO A 79 -6.33 -5.52 14.94
C PRO A 79 -6.81 -4.26 15.68
N LEU A 80 -5.92 -3.49 16.31
CA LEU A 80 -6.29 -2.27 17.04
C LEU A 80 -6.90 -1.21 16.12
N THR A 81 -6.23 -0.94 15.00
CA THR A 81 -6.73 0.04 14.04
C THR A 81 -7.96 -0.48 13.31
N PHE A 82 -8.02 -1.79 13.04
CA PHE A 82 -9.14 -2.45 12.36
C PHE A 82 -10.44 -2.34 13.15
N ASP A 83 -10.41 -2.70 14.44
CA ASP A 83 -11.55 -2.59 15.35
C ASP A 83 -12.03 -1.14 15.53
N ARG A 84 -11.14 -0.17 15.31
CA ARG A 84 -11.43 1.26 15.42
C ARG A 84 -11.77 1.92 14.09
N VAL A 85 -11.60 1.23 12.96
CA VAL A 85 -11.75 1.79 11.60
C VAL A 85 -10.91 3.06 11.42
N THR A 86 -9.68 3.02 11.92
CA THR A 86 -8.75 4.16 11.97
C THR A 86 -7.51 3.91 11.11
N TYR A 87 -6.80 4.99 10.76
CA TYR A 87 -5.51 4.88 10.07
C TYR A 87 -4.37 4.61 11.05
N THR A 88 -4.39 5.28 12.20
CA THR A 88 -3.44 5.12 13.28
C THR A 88 -4.15 4.62 14.52
N THR A 89 -3.40 3.91 15.38
CA THR A 89 -3.90 3.48 16.67
C THR A 89 -4.19 4.70 17.54
N PRO A 90 -5.27 4.68 18.36
CA PRO A 90 -5.54 5.75 19.31
C PRO A 90 -4.33 6.01 20.22
N GLU A 91 -4.01 7.29 20.44
CA GLU A 91 -2.87 7.76 21.23
C GLU A 91 -2.70 7.05 22.60
N PRO A 92 -3.76 6.72 23.36
CA PRO A 92 -3.60 6.02 24.63
C PRO A 92 -3.02 4.61 24.57
N PHE A 93 -2.99 3.97 23.39
CA PHE A 93 -2.39 2.65 23.21
C PHE A 93 -0.93 2.71 22.78
N ASP A 94 -0.57 3.69 21.94
CA ASP A 94 0.81 3.93 21.50
C ASP A 94 0.97 5.39 21.05
N SER A 95 1.40 6.26 21.95
CA SER A 95 1.57 7.69 21.68
C SER A 95 2.89 8.02 20.98
N VAL A 96 3.87 7.12 21.05
CA VAL A 96 5.19 7.28 20.43
C VAL A 96 5.11 6.88 18.97
N ASN A 97 4.52 5.71 18.70
CA ASN A 97 4.43 5.12 17.37
C ASN A 97 2.98 4.77 17.00
N PRO A 98 2.08 5.75 16.82
CA PRO A 98 0.67 5.48 16.56
C PRO A 98 0.41 4.85 15.17
N ASN A 99 1.40 4.85 14.27
CA ASN A 99 1.30 4.23 12.95
C ASN A 99 2.30 3.06 12.84
N MET A 100 1.79 1.84 12.67
CA MET A 100 2.63 0.64 12.53
C MET A 100 3.50 0.67 11.26
N ASN A 101 3.10 1.38 10.21
CA ASN A 101 3.88 1.56 8.97
C ASN A 101 5.04 2.56 9.09
N ARG A 102 5.56 2.71 10.30
CA ARG A 102 6.67 3.60 10.68
C ARG A 102 7.69 2.92 11.60
N VAL A 103 7.49 1.65 11.92
CA VAL A 103 8.29 0.93 12.92
C VAL A 103 8.81 -0.42 12.47
N TRP A 104 8.64 -0.81 11.20
CA TRP A 104 9.23 -2.05 10.69
C TRP A 104 10.77 -1.96 10.69
N PRO A 105 11.52 -3.05 11.00
CA PRO A 105 11.05 -4.41 11.28
C PRO A 105 10.47 -4.63 12.69
N GLY A 106 10.50 -3.63 13.55
CA GLY A 106 9.99 -3.67 14.93
C GLY A 106 11.11 -3.75 15.97
N ASP A 107 10.70 -3.75 17.24
CA ASP A 107 11.56 -3.94 18.40
C ASP A 107 10.75 -4.72 19.47
N ASP A 108 11.24 -5.89 19.88
CA ASP A 108 10.61 -6.75 20.89
C ASP A 108 10.58 -6.10 22.29
N ASP A 109 11.49 -5.17 22.55
CA ASP A 109 11.55 -4.38 23.80
C ASP A 109 10.93 -2.98 23.64
N GLY A 110 10.37 -2.68 22.46
CA GLY A 110 9.84 -1.38 22.09
C GLY A 110 8.40 -1.09 22.53
N THR A 111 7.79 -0.13 21.86
CA THR A 111 6.40 0.29 22.02
C THR A 111 5.42 -0.80 21.60
N LEU A 112 4.11 -0.54 21.73
CA LEU A 112 3.09 -1.53 21.39
C LEU A 112 3.19 -1.96 19.92
N HIS A 113 3.26 -1.00 18.99
CA HIS A 113 3.39 -1.31 17.58
C HIS A 113 4.77 -1.86 17.19
N GLU A 114 5.86 -1.41 17.82
CA GLU A 114 7.20 -1.98 17.56
C GLU A 114 7.23 -3.48 17.86
N ARG A 115 6.66 -3.90 18.99
CA ARG A 115 6.55 -5.32 19.35
C ARG A 115 5.63 -6.07 18.39
N MET A 116 4.47 -5.50 18.04
CA MET A 116 3.56 -6.11 17.06
C MET A 116 4.25 -6.33 15.70
N ALA A 117 5.00 -5.34 15.22
CA ALA A 117 5.78 -5.43 13.99
C ALA A 117 6.88 -6.49 14.10
N ALA A 118 7.64 -6.52 15.20
CA ALA A 118 8.68 -7.53 15.43
C ALA A 118 8.11 -8.96 15.40
N ARG A 119 6.96 -9.18 16.04
CA ARG A 119 6.26 -10.48 16.00
C ARG A 119 5.82 -10.88 14.60
N LEU A 120 5.34 -9.95 13.77
CA LEU A 120 4.96 -10.25 12.39
C LEU A 120 6.18 -10.44 11.48
N TRP A 121 7.27 -9.73 11.76
CA TRP A 121 8.51 -9.78 11.00
C TRP A 121 9.14 -11.17 10.99
N GLU A 122 9.00 -11.95 12.08
CA GLU A 122 9.42 -13.36 12.14
C GLU A 122 8.83 -14.22 11.01
N PHE A 123 7.67 -13.86 10.47
CA PHE A 123 7.01 -14.57 9.37
C PHE A 123 7.38 -14.00 7.98
N ALA A 124 7.98 -12.81 7.93
CA ALA A 124 8.25 -12.08 6.70
C ALA A 124 9.73 -12.05 6.32
N VAL A 125 10.65 -12.11 7.30
CA VAL A 125 12.10 -11.91 7.10
C VAL A 125 12.76 -12.95 6.19
N ASP A 126 12.25 -14.19 6.17
CA ASP A 126 12.76 -15.27 5.32
C ASP A 126 11.97 -15.43 4.02
N ALA A 127 11.06 -14.50 3.70
CA ALA A 127 10.29 -14.58 2.46
C ALA A 127 11.14 -14.21 1.23
N ASP A 128 10.88 -14.87 0.11
CA ASP A 128 11.48 -14.53 -1.19
C ASP A 128 10.82 -13.30 -1.83
N ALA A 129 9.59 -12.96 -1.43
CA ALA A 129 8.90 -11.74 -1.82
C ALA A 129 7.84 -11.32 -0.78
N ILE A 130 7.61 -10.01 -0.67
CA ILE A 130 6.60 -9.42 0.21
C ILE A 130 5.58 -8.60 -0.59
N VAL A 131 4.29 -8.82 -0.32
CA VAL A 131 3.19 -8.01 -0.83
C VAL A 131 2.42 -7.39 0.33
N ASP A 132 2.49 -6.08 0.45
CA ASP A 132 1.82 -5.33 1.52
C ASP A 132 0.60 -4.60 0.93
N LEU A 133 -0.60 -5.14 1.16
CA LEU A 133 -1.85 -4.64 0.55
C LEU A 133 -2.39 -3.43 1.34
N HIS A 134 -2.44 -2.27 0.69
CA HIS A 134 -2.98 -1.02 1.23
C HIS A 134 -4.21 -0.58 0.43
N THR A 135 -4.88 0.43 0.97
CA THR A 135 -5.85 1.23 0.21
C THR A 135 -5.67 2.70 0.53
N GLY A 136 -5.93 3.54 -0.45
CA GLY A 136 -5.72 4.96 -0.39
C GLY A 136 -6.72 5.79 0.43
N SER A 137 -6.59 7.09 0.19
CA SER A 137 -7.58 8.11 0.52
C SER A 137 -8.93 7.82 -0.16
N PRO A 138 -10.02 8.49 0.26
CA PRO A 138 -11.38 8.25 -0.27
C PRO A 138 -11.55 8.30 -1.81
N ASN A 139 -10.63 8.94 -2.54
CA ASN A 139 -10.62 8.94 -4.00
C ASN A 139 -9.18 8.78 -4.49
N MET A 140 -8.82 7.52 -4.76
CA MET A 140 -7.48 7.12 -5.19
C MET A 140 -7.57 6.11 -6.32
N TYR A 141 -6.75 6.31 -7.35
CA TYR A 141 -6.62 5.40 -8.48
C TYR A 141 -5.75 4.19 -8.08
N PRO A 142 -6.17 2.95 -8.39
CA PRO A 142 -5.37 1.77 -8.09
C PRO A 142 -3.99 1.81 -8.71
N HIS A 143 -2.97 1.51 -7.91
CA HIS A 143 -1.58 1.49 -8.37
C HIS A 143 -0.71 0.57 -7.51
N VAL A 144 0.49 0.26 -7.97
CA VAL A 144 1.49 -0.47 -7.18
C VAL A 144 2.73 0.38 -7.00
N VAL A 145 3.16 0.54 -5.75
CA VAL A 145 4.40 1.23 -5.39
C VAL A 145 5.53 0.21 -5.25
N PHE A 146 6.69 0.53 -5.81
CA PHE A 146 7.92 -0.27 -5.67
C PHE A 146 9.14 0.63 -5.49
N ARG A 147 10.24 0.08 -4.94
CA ARG A 147 11.50 0.81 -4.76
C ARG A 147 12.19 1.04 -6.10
N GLN A 148 12.52 2.29 -6.42
CA GLN A 148 13.31 2.65 -7.59
C GLN A 148 14.68 1.96 -7.54
N GLY A 149 15.10 1.39 -8.68
CA GLY A 149 16.38 0.70 -8.80
C GLY A 149 16.33 -0.78 -8.39
N ASP A 150 15.25 -1.25 -7.77
CA ASP A 150 15.03 -2.66 -7.50
C ASP A 150 14.22 -3.31 -8.62
N GLU A 151 14.94 -3.97 -9.54
CA GLU A 151 14.34 -4.64 -10.70
C GLU A 151 13.48 -5.85 -10.31
N ARG A 152 13.79 -6.54 -9.19
CA ARG A 152 12.96 -7.64 -8.70
C ARG A 152 11.61 -7.12 -8.18
N SER A 153 11.64 -6.04 -7.39
CA SER A 153 10.40 -5.36 -6.96
C SER A 153 9.61 -4.79 -8.13
N ARG A 154 10.28 -4.26 -9.17
CA ARG A 154 9.61 -3.81 -10.40
C ARG A 154 8.91 -4.96 -11.13
N GLN A 155 9.55 -6.12 -11.24
CA GLN A 155 8.96 -7.30 -11.87
C GLN A 155 7.72 -7.79 -11.11
N LEU A 156 7.78 -7.81 -9.77
CA LEU A 156 6.62 -8.11 -8.93
C LEU A 156 5.49 -7.11 -9.17
N ALA A 157 5.80 -5.81 -9.24
CA ALA A 157 4.80 -4.77 -9.46
C ALA A 157 4.13 -4.88 -10.84
N ALA A 158 4.94 -5.17 -11.87
CA ALA A 158 4.45 -5.42 -13.22
C ALA A 158 3.57 -6.68 -13.26
N ALA A 159 3.96 -7.76 -12.58
CA ALA A 159 3.19 -8.98 -12.48
C ALA A 159 1.85 -8.76 -11.76
N PHE A 160 1.83 -7.99 -10.66
CA PHE A 160 0.59 -7.66 -9.95
C PHE A 160 -0.43 -6.97 -10.87
N GLY A 161 0.04 -6.11 -11.78
CA GLY A 161 -0.75 -5.76 -12.96
C GLY A 161 -1.79 -4.66 -12.77
N THR A 162 -1.55 -3.62 -11.97
CA THR A 162 -2.34 -2.38 -12.06
C THR A 162 -1.90 -1.52 -13.23
N ASP A 163 -2.77 -0.66 -13.75
CA ASP A 163 -2.46 0.21 -14.90
C ASP A 163 -1.38 1.26 -14.57
N LEU A 164 -1.26 1.66 -13.30
CA LEU A 164 -0.25 2.61 -12.83
C LEU A 164 0.75 1.94 -11.89
N LEU A 165 2.04 2.13 -12.16
CA LEU A 165 3.15 1.72 -11.31
C LEU A 165 3.93 2.95 -10.83
N LEU A 166 4.09 3.10 -9.52
CA LEU A 166 4.80 4.22 -8.91
C LEU A 166 6.19 3.78 -8.43
N SER A 167 7.21 4.33 -9.09
CA SER A 167 8.61 4.16 -8.72
C SER A 167 8.97 5.18 -7.63
N GLU A 168 9.12 4.71 -6.39
CA GLU A 168 9.50 5.53 -5.24
C GLU A 168 11.03 5.59 -5.11
N PRO A 169 11.67 6.78 -5.06
CA PRO A 169 13.12 6.92 -4.92
C PRO A 169 13.70 6.16 -3.72
N ALA A 170 14.93 5.65 -3.87
CA ALA A 170 15.71 5.07 -2.78
C ALA A 170 16.55 6.14 -2.05
N ASN A 171 16.97 5.84 -0.82
CA ASN A 171 17.61 6.73 0.17
C ASN A 171 18.77 7.63 -0.32
N ASP A 172 19.48 7.33 -1.42
CA ASP A 172 20.64 8.12 -1.83
C ASP A 172 20.31 9.41 -2.62
N ASP A 173 19.08 9.56 -3.12
CA ASP A 173 18.58 10.79 -3.79
C ASP A 173 17.69 11.64 -2.85
N ALA A 174 17.62 11.28 -1.57
CA ALA A 174 16.72 11.83 -0.58
C ALA A 174 17.36 13.02 0.18
N SER A 175 16.86 14.23 -0.06
CA SER A 175 17.21 15.43 0.72
C SER A 175 16.80 15.30 2.21
N GLU A 176 17.29 16.20 3.07
CA GLU A 176 16.88 16.39 4.49
C GLU A 176 15.36 16.37 4.73
N GLU A 177 14.57 16.57 3.68
CA GLU A 177 13.12 16.44 3.65
C GLU A 177 12.62 15.02 4.01
N TRP A 178 13.39 13.97 3.73
CA TRP A 178 13.00 12.58 4.02
C TRP A 178 12.99 12.23 5.51
N TYR A 179 13.98 12.72 6.27
CA TYR A 179 14.03 12.53 7.72
C TYR A 179 12.86 13.22 8.44
N LYS A 180 12.40 14.38 7.92
CA LYS A 180 11.21 15.08 8.44
C LYS A 180 9.89 14.39 8.06
N ARG A 181 9.88 13.47 7.09
CA ARG A 181 8.66 12.90 6.50
C ARG A 181 8.29 11.50 7.02
N GLY A 182 9.05 10.89 7.95
CA GLY A 182 8.69 9.61 8.57
C GLY A 182 8.58 8.45 7.56
N PHE A 183 9.43 8.44 6.53
CA PHE A 183 9.47 7.35 5.54
C PHE A 183 10.30 6.14 6.00
N ASP A 184 11.05 6.30 7.09
CA ASP A 184 11.69 5.20 7.80
C ASP A 184 10.64 4.25 8.40
N GLY A 185 11.00 2.97 8.53
CA GLY A 185 10.18 1.95 9.17
C GLY A 185 8.91 1.51 8.43
N LYS A 186 8.80 1.70 7.11
CA LYS A 186 7.79 1.01 6.29
C LYS A 186 8.18 -0.45 6.06
N LEU A 187 7.21 -1.36 5.91
CA LEU A 187 7.51 -2.76 5.64
C LEU A 187 8.37 -2.95 4.38
N ARG A 188 8.04 -2.25 3.29
CA ARG A 188 8.83 -2.30 2.03
C ARG A 188 10.27 -1.80 2.21
N VAL A 189 10.51 -0.87 3.12
CA VAL A 189 11.88 -0.36 3.40
C VAL A 189 12.66 -1.42 4.16
N ALA A 190 12.10 -1.95 5.25
CA ALA A 190 12.72 -3.04 6.03
C ALA A 190 12.98 -4.29 5.17
N ALA A 191 12.03 -4.69 4.33
CA ALA A 191 12.20 -5.77 3.35
C ALA A 191 13.39 -5.51 2.40
N ALA A 192 13.49 -4.30 1.86
CA ALA A 192 14.55 -3.98 0.93
C ALA A 192 15.94 -3.90 1.60
N ASP A 193 16.00 -3.56 2.89
CA ASP A 193 17.25 -3.56 3.67
C ASP A 193 17.75 -4.99 3.95
N GLU A 194 16.84 -5.97 4.04
CA GLU A 194 17.18 -7.41 4.01
C GLU A 194 17.32 -7.99 2.59
N GLY A 195 17.21 -7.16 1.55
CA GLY A 195 17.34 -7.59 0.15
C GLY A 195 16.15 -8.41 -0.37
N ILE A 196 14.99 -8.33 0.28
CA ILE A 196 13.72 -8.99 -0.10
C ILE A 196 12.94 -8.06 -1.05
N PRO A 197 12.64 -8.50 -2.29
CA PRO A 197 11.83 -7.71 -3.20
C PRO A 197 10.40 -7.57 -2.67
N SER A 198 9.85 -6.36 -2.74
CA SER A 198 8.60 -6.03 -2.09
C SER A 198 7.82 -4.93 -2.80
N ILE A 199 6.50 -5.06 -2.77
CA ILE A 199 5.57 -4.14 -3.42
C ILE A 199 4.43 -3.74 -2.50
N THR A 200 3.89 -2.55 -2.74
CA THR A 200 2.72 -2.02 -2.03
C THR A 200 1.61 -1.70 -3.03
N PRO A 201 0.68 -2.65 -3.27
CA PRO A 201 -0.54 -2.36 -4.01
C PRO A 201 -1.47 -1.46 -3.20
N GLU A 202 -1.95 -0.38 -3.83
CA GLU A 202 -2.94 0.56 -3.30
C GLU A 202 -4.27 0.29 -4.00
N LEU A 203 -5.18 -0.42 -3.34
CA LEU A 203 -6.42 -0.94 -3.93
C LEU A 203 -7.60 0.03 -3.72
N ALA A 204 -7.60 1.12 -4.49
CA ALA A 204 -8.63 2.17 -4.46
C ALA A 204 -8.80 2.84 -3.09
N HIS A 205 -10.04 3.06 -2.63
CA HIS A 205 -10.33 3.88 -1.46
C HIS A 205 -10.68 3.09 -0.19
N ASN A 206 -10.42 3.72 0.96
CA ASN A 206 -10.66 3.14 2.27
C ASN A 206 -12.16 3.05 2.67
N LYS A 207 -12.42 2.31 3.75
CA LYS A 207 -13.71 2.10 4.46
C LYS A 207 -14.82 1.39 3.68
N GLN A 208 -14.67 1.14 2.40
CA GLN A 208 -15.66 0.48 1.56
C GLN A 208 -14.98 -0.61 0.72
N ILE A 209 -15.74 -1.69 0.46
CA ILE A 209 -15.31 -2.71 -0.48
C ILE A 209 -15.52 -2.20 -1.91
N VAL A 210 -14.44 -2.13 -2.67
CA VAL A 210 -14.44 -1.73 -4.08
C VAL A 210 -14.24 -2.97 -4.93
N GLU A 211 -15.31 -3.47 -5.53
CA GLU A 211 -15.34 -4.76 -6.24
C GLU A 211 -14.22 -4.90 -7.29
N ASP A 212 -14.06 -3.91 -8.17
CA ASP A 212 -13.05 -3.96 -9.23
C ASP A 212 -11.61 -3.93 -8.68
N ALA A 213 -11.40 -3.22 -7.57
CA ALA A 213 -10.08 -3.14 -6.91
C ALA A 213 -9.74 -4.44 -6.18
N VAL A 214 -10.72 -5.06 -5.51
CA VAL A 214 -10.57 -6.38 -4.89
C VAL A 214 -10.29 -7.44 -5.95
N GLU A 215 -11.04 -7.46 -7.05
CA GLU A 215 -10.81 -8.41 -8.13
C GLU A 215 -9.42 -8.23 -8.74
N SER A 216 -9.01 -6.98 -8.96
CA SER A 216 -7.65 -6.65 -9.39
C SER A 216 -6.59 -7.13 -8.39
N GLY A 217 -6.88 -7.02 -7.08
CA GLY A 217 -6.00 -7.50 -6.02
C GLY A 217 -5.83 -9.03 -6.03
N VAL A 218 -6.93 -9.77 -6.20
CA VAL A 218 -6.90 -11.24 -6.25
C VAL A 218 -6.13 -11.73 -7.47
N GLU A 219 -6.45 -11.20 -8.65
CA GLU A 219 -5.72 -11.54 -9.88
C GLU A 219 -4.25 -11.10 -9.80
N GLY A 220 -3.97 -9.97 -9.17
CA GLY A 220 -2.61 -9.48 -8.96
C GLY A 220 -1.78 -10.41 -8.09
N LEU A 221 -2.33 -10.92 -6.98
CA LEU A 221 -1.66 -11.93 -6.16
C LEU A 221 -1.41 -13.22 -6.94
N LEU A 222 -2.40 -13.73 -7.68
CA LEU A 222 -2.22 -14.93 -8.50
C LEU A 222 -1.15 -14.72 -9.59
N ASN A 223 -1.08 -13.53 -10.18
CA ASN A 223 -0.04 -13.20 -11.16
C ASN A 223 1.35 -13.05 -10.53
N VAL A 224 1.47 -12.51 -9.32
CA VAL A 224 2.72 -12.51 -8.56
C VAL A 224 3.20 -13.95 -8.37
N LEU A 225 2.34 -14.86 -7.93
CA LEU A 225 2.70 -16.28 -7.77
C LEU A 225 3.12 -16.93 -9.10
N ARG A 226 2.43 -16.63 -10.21
CA ARG A 226 2.84 -17.11 -11.55
C ARG A 226 4.20 -16.54 -11.97
N SER A 227 4.48 -15.28 -11.66
CA SER A 227 5.77 -14.65 -11.99
C SER A 227 6.95 -15.23 -11.22
N LEU A 228 6.68 -15.78 -10.04
CA LEU A 228 7.63 -16.50 -9.18
C LEU A 228 7.62 -18.02 -9.45
N GLU A 229 6.96 -18.46 -10.52
CA GLU A 229 6.84 -19.88 -10.90
C GLU A 229 6.18 -20.77 -9.82
N MET A 230 5.48 -20.16 -8.86
CA MET A 230 4.74 -20.87 -7.80
C MET A 230 3.40 -21.42 -8.29
N LEU A 231 2.86 -20.89 -9.40
CA LEU A 231 1.65 -21.36 -10.05
C LEU A 231 1.90 -21.55 -11.56
N PRO A 232 1.23 -22.52 -12.21
CA PRO A 232 1.33 -22.71 -13.65
C PRO A 232 0.75 -21.52 -14.43
N GLY A 233 1.28 -21.31 -15.63
CA GLY A 233 0.88 -20.24 -16.54
C GLY A 233 1.84 -19.06 -16.49
N THR A 234 1.42 -17.93 -17.06
CA THR A 234 2.20 -16.69 -17.06
C THR A 234 1.34 -15.56 -16.54
N ALA A 235 1.97 -14.58 -15.89
CA ALA A 235 1.28 -13.36 -15.48
C ALA A 235 0.70 -12.64 -16.71
N THR A 236 -0.54 -12.18 -16.59
CA THR A 236 -1.20 -11.41 -17.66
C THR A 236 -0.44 -10.11 -17.88
N LYS A 237 0.07 -9.90 -19.10
CA LYS A 237 0.70 -8.63 -19.48
C LYS A 237 -0.36 -7.56 -19.63
N ARG A 238 -0.10 -6.37 -19.07
CA ARG A 238 -0.90 -5.16 -19.25
C ARG A 238 -0.02 -4.04 -19.77
N ASP A 239 -0.62 -3.12 -20.52
CA ASP A 239 0.03 -1.87 -20.89
C ASP A 239 0.00 -0.95 -19.66
N GLN A 240 1.11 -0.90 -18.94
CA GLN A 240 1.23 -0.19 -17.67
C GLN A 240 2.00 1.12 -17.83
N THR A 241 1.55 2.15 -17.14
CA THR A 241 2.26 3.43 -17.03
C THR A 241 3.19 3.40 -15.83
N ILE A 242 4.48 3.66 -16.05
CA ILE A 242 5.45 3.86 -14.97
C ILE A 242 5.58 5.36 -14.71
N ALA A 243 5.33 5.77 -13.47
CA ALA A 243 5.43 7.16 -13.05
C ALA A 243 6.22 7.28 -11.74
N ARG A 244 6.64 8.50 -11.41
CA ARG A 244 7.26 8.84 -10.14
C ARG A 244 6.25 9.55 -9.25
N ASN A 245 6.12 9.08 -8.02
CA ASN A 245 5.30 9.71 -6.99
C ASN A 245 6.05 10.88 -6.31
N HIS A 246 5.33 11.64 -5.47
CA HIS A 246 5.83 12.75 -4.64
C HIS A 246 6.33 14.01 -5.37
N LEU A 247 6.49 14.01 -6.70
CA LEU A 247 6.88 15.21 -7.45
C LEU A 247 5.72 16.18 -7.71
N GLY A 248 4.48 15.70 -7.75
CA GLY A 248 3.28 16.51 -8.01
C GLY A 248 2.30 16.49 -6.83
N LYS A 249 2.83 16.63 -5.60
CA LYS A 249 1.98 16.77 -4.40
C LYS A 249 1.51 18.20 -4.28
N LEU A 250 0.20 18.38 -4.37
CA LEU A 250 -0.43 19.67 -4.15
C LEU A 250 -1.00 19.72 -2.75
N SER A 251 -0.61 20.74 -1.97
CA SER A 251 -1.08 20.96 -0.61
C SER A 251 -1.86 22.27 -0.53
N SER A 252 -2.71 22.40 0.48
CA SER A 252 -3.47 23.63 0.71
C SER A 252 -2.57 24.71 1.30
N ASP A 253 -2.58 25.91 0.74
CA ASP A 253 -1.89 27.07 1.35
C ASP A 253 -2.69 27.63 2.55
N GLU A 254 -4.01 27.44 2.54
CA GLU A 254 -4.95 28.02 3.50
C GLU A 254 -5.81 26.94 4.18
N SER A 255 -6.34 27.25 5.36
CA SER A 255 -7.32 26.39 6.03
C SER A 255 -8.74 26.80 5.64
N GLY A 256 -9.60 25.85 5.28
CA GLY A 256 -10.96 26.20 4.87
C GLY A 256 -11.78 25.05 4.31
N LEU A 257 -12.80 25.41 3.55
CA LEU A 257 -13.66 24.49 2.80
C LEU A 257 -13.07 24.24 1.41
N PHE A 258 -12.40 23.11 1.22
CA PHE A 258 -11.95 22.64 -0.08
C PHE A 258 -13.12 22.08 -0.89
N ARG A 259 -13.30 22.65 -2.09
CA ARG A 259 -14.24 22.16 -3.09
C ARG A 259 -13.44 21.64 -4.30
N PRO A 260 -13.31 20.30 -4.46
CA PRO A 260 -12.63 19.75 -5.63
C PRO A 260 -13.37 20.11 -6.93
N GLU A 261 -12.62 20.24 -8.01
CA GLU A 261 -13.14 20.47 -9.36
C GLU A 261 -13.95 19.24 -9.82
N PRO A 262 -15.28 19.34 -9.97
CA PRO A 262 -16.14 18.17 -10.19
C PRO A 262 -15.87 17.41 -11.50
N SER A 263 -15.20 18.04 -12.45
CA SER A 263 -14.86 17.43 -13.73
C SER A 263 -13.62 16.53 -13.67
N LEU A 264 -12.85 16.55 -12.57
CA LEU A 264 -11.66 15.72 -12.42
C LEU A 264 -11.99 14.33 -11.89
N THR A 265 -11.35 13.33 -12.49
CA THR A 265 -11.44 11.93 -12.10
C THR A 265 -10.03 11.38 -11.89
N VAL A 266 -9.83 10.57 -10.85
CA VAL A 266 -8.52 9.91 -10.66
C VAL A 266 -8.26 8.89 -11.77
N GLY A 267 -7.01 8.70 -12.15
CA GLY A 267 -6.58 7.87 -13.29
C GLY A 267 -6.50 8.64 -14.61
N THR A 268 -6.91 9.91 -14.66
CA THR A 268 -6.79 10.73 -15.88
C THR A 268 -5.52 11.57 -15.89
N ALA A 269 -5.08 11.92 -17.10
CA ALA A 269 -4.01 12.90 -17.28
C ALA A 269 -4.50 14.31 -16.87
N VAL A 270 -3.61 15.10 -16.28
CA VAL A 270 -3.79 16.52 -15.97
C VAL A 270 -2.56 17.29 -16.44
N ASP A 271 -2.76 18.53 -16.87
CA ASP A 271 -1.70 19.43 -17.31
C ASP A 271 -1.32 20.45 -16.24
N GLU A 272 -0.05 20.87 -16.21
CA GLU A 272 0.41 22.02 -15.42
C GLU A 272 -0.56 23.21 -15.54
N GLY A 273 -0.94 23.78 -14.39
CA GLY A 273 -1.91 24.86 -14.31
C GLY A 273 -3.39 24.42 -14.31
N ASN A 274 -3.70 23.13 -14.48
CA ASN A 274 -5.06 22.64 -14.25
C ASN A 274 -5.46 22.86 -12.79
N ARG A 275 -6.63 23.47 -12.56
CA ARG A 275 -7.18 23.66 -11.22
C ARG A 275 -7.79 22.37 -10.71
N VAL A 276 -7.38 21.92 -9.52
CA VAL A 276 -7.95 20.75 -8.84
C VAL A 276 -9.12 21.08 -7.92
N GLY A 277 -9.26 22.34 -7.55
CA GLY A 277 -10.34 22.82 -6.70
C GLY A 277 -10.05 24.21 -6.16
N THR A 278 -10.95 24.69 -5.31
CA THR A 278 -10.84 25.98 -4.62
C THR A 278 -11.07 25.78 -3.14
N VAL A 279 -10.25 26.43 -2.31
CA VAL A 279 -10.45 26.53 -0.86
C VAL A 279 -11.20 27.83 -0.57
N TYR A 280 -12.29 27.73 0.15
CA TYR A 280 -13.13 28.85 0.57
C TYR A 280 -13.06 29.07 2.07
N ASP A 281 -13.20 30.32 2.51
CA ASP A 281 -13.56 30.59 3.90
C ASP A 281 -14.98 30.06 4.14
N PRO A 282 -15.19 29.12 5.08
CA PRO A 282 -16.49 28.49 5.28
C PRO A 282 -17.57 29.44 5.84
N THR A 283 -17.18 30.62 6.33
CA THR A 283 -18.06 31.58 7.01
C THR A 283 -18.31 32.86 6.20
N THR A 284 -17.30 33.37 5.50
CA THR A 284 -17.44 34.54 4.61
C THR A 284 -17.78 34.14 3.18
N TYR A 285 -17.56 32.86 2.84
CA TYR A 285 -17.71 32.28 1.50
C TYR A 285 -16.75 32.85 0.46
N GLU A 286 -15.75 33.64 0.88
CA GLU A 286 -14.74 34.17 -0.02
C GLU A 286 -13.78 33.07 -0.50
N PRO A 287 -13.38 33.07 -1.78
CA PRO A 287 -12.34 32.18 -2.26
C PRO A 287 -11.00 32.61 -1.66
N LEU A 288 -10.31 31.68 -0.99
CA LEU A 288 -9.00 31.92 -0.38
C LEU A 288 -7.86 31.51 -1.30
N HIS A 289 -8.00 30.35 -1.96
CA HIS A 289 -6.93 29.74 -2.74
C HIS A 289 -7.48 28.85 -3.86
N ASP A 290 -7.06 29.10 -5.10
CA ASP A 290 -7.28 28.17 -6.22
C ASP A 290 -6.11 27.18 -6.27
N ALA A 291 -6.40 25.91 -5.95
CA ALA A 291 -5.40 24.87 -5.95
C ALA A 291 -5.16 24.41 -7.39
N VAL A 292 -3.95 24.62 -7.91
CA VAL A 292 -3.54 24.26 -9.28
C VAL A 292 -2.39 23.27 -9.26
N VAL A 293 -2.40 22.31 -10.20
CA VAL A 293 -1.27 21.39 -10.33
C VAL A 293 -0.04 22.13 -10.86
N ASP A 294 1.12 21.85 -10.27
CA ASP A 294 2.40 22.48 -10.62
C ASP A 294 3.12 21.74 -11.76
N ARG A 295 2.64 20.55 -12.15
CA ARG A 295 3.24 19.67 -13.14
C ARG A 295 2.19 18.78 -13.82
N SER A 296 2.41 18.48 -15.11
CA SER A 296 1.60 17.49 -15.83
C SER A 296 1.88 16.05 -15.39
N GLY A 297 0.87 15.19 -15.44
CA GLY A 297 1.00 13.77 -15.12
C GLY A 297 -0.36 13.09 -14.93
N ILE A 298 -0.39 11.97 -14.21
CA ILE A 298 -1.63 11.24 -13.89
C ILE A 298 -2.12 11.64 -12.51
N LEU A 299 -3.33 12.19 -12.41
CA LEU A 299 -3.98 12.45 -11.13
C LEU A 299 -4.35 11.12 -10.47
N TYR A 300 -3.64 10.70 -9.44
CA TYR A 300 -3.87 9.39 -8.81
C TYR A 300 -4.51 9.48 -7.42
N ALA A 301 -4.57 10.67 -6.81
CA ALA A 301 -5.33 10.91 -5.59
C ALA A 301 -5.93 12.31 -5.61
N LEU A 302 -7.18 12.44 -5.15
CA LEU A 302 -7.87 13.71 -5.02
C LEU A 302 -8.63 13.75 -3.69
N THR A 303 -8.37 14.76 -2.87
CA THR A 303 -9.04 14.90 -1.57
C THR A 303 -10.53 15.16 -1.78
N GLN A 304 -11.35 14.39 -1.07
CA GLN A 304 -12.82 14.55 -1.05
C GLN A 304 -13.31 15.08 0.31
N GLU A 305 -12.45 15.06 1.32
CA GLU A 305 -12.75 15.67 2.61
C GLU A 305 -12.71 17.19 2.44
N ALA A 306 -13.87 17.82 2.65
CA ALA A 306 -14.05 19.22 2.31
C ALA A 306 -13.43 20.16 3.36
N THR A 307 -13.14 19.69 4.57
CA THR A 307 -12.49 20.48 5.61
C THR A 307 -10.99 20.23 5.58
N VAL A 308 -10.22 21.25 5.20
CA VAL A 308 -8.76 21.15 5.07
C VAL A 308 -8.08 22.18 5.96
N THR A 309 -6.92 21.81 6.48
CA THR A 309 -5.97 22.70 7.16
C THR A 309 -4.87 23.09 6.18
N ALA A 310 -4.30 24.29 6.32
CA ALA A 310 -3.09 24.66 5.62
C ALA A 310 -2.01 23.57 5.79
N GLY A 311 -1.42 23.13 4.68
CA GLY A 311 -0.48 22.00 4.61
C GLY A 311 -1.12 20.64 4.30
N ASP A 312 -2.45 20.50 4.37
CA ASP A 312 -3.11 19.25 3.99
C ASP A 312 -2.96 18.98 2.50
N GLN A 313 -2.73 17.72 2.13
CA GLN A 313 -2.61 17.31 0.74
C GLN A 313 -3.99 17.36 0.07
N LEU A 314 -4.10 18.08 -1.06
CA LEU A 314 -5.33 18.24 -1.84
C LEU A 314 -5.39 17.30 -3.04
N ALA A 315 -4.24 17.04 -3.68
CA ALA A 315 -4.15 16.13 -4.81
C ALA A 315 -2.75 15.51 -4.91
N SER A 316 -2.63 14.43 -5.66
CA SER A 316 -1.34 13.88 -6.07
C SER A 316 -1.32 13.53 -7.54
N VAL A 317 -0.31 14.06 -8.21
CA VAL A 317 -0.03 13.83 -9.62
C VAL A 317 1.25 13.00 -9.75
N ALA A 318 1.13 11.86 -10.43
CA ALA A 318 2.25 10.99 -10.74
C ALA A 318 2.89 11.44 -12.06
N VAL A 319 4.18 11.77 -12.02
CA VAL A 319 4.93 12.26 -13.18
C VAL A 319 5.37 11.07 -14.02
N ILE A 320 4.86 10.96 -15.25
CA ILE A 320 5.17 9.85 -16.15
C ILE A 320 6.67 9.81 -16.43
N ARG A 321 7.29 8.62 -16.30
CA ARG A 321 8.67 8.40 -16.73
C ARG A 321 8.66 7.98 -18.19
N GLU A 322 9.38 8.71 -19.03
CA GLU A 322 9.67 8.22 -20.38
C GLU A 322 10.53 6.95 -20.26
N ASP A 323 10.07 5.83 -20.81
CA ASP A 323 10.89 4.64 -20.92
C ASP A 323 12.03 4.94 -21.92
N PRO A 324 13.31 4.84 -21.54
CA PRO A 324 14.43 5.13 -22.45
C PRO A 324 14.39 4.30 -23.75
N THR A 325 13.68 3.16 -23.74
CA THR A 325 13.52 2.27 -24.89
C THR A 325 12.50 2.75 -25.93
N SER A 326 11.68 3.76 -25.60
CA SER A 326 10.64 4.31 -26.50
C SER A 326 11.17 5.28 -27.57
N ARG A 327 12.41 5.77 -27.45
CA ARG A 327 13.03 6.71 -28.42
C ARG A 327 13.66 6.04 -29.66
N GLY A 328 13.34 4.77 -29.92
CA GLY A 328 14.01 3.97 -30.94
C GLY A 328 13.09 3.15 -31.86
N ARG A 329 11.90 3.65 -32.19
CA ARG A 329 11.09 3.11 -33.30
C ARG A 329 10.73 4.19 -34.30
#